data_AF-A0A7W3JJ13-F1
#
_entry.id   AF-A0A7W3JJ13-F1
#
_cell.length_a   1.000
_cell.length_b   1.000
_cell.length_c   1.000
_cell.angle_alpha   90.00
_cell.angle_beta   90.00
_cell.angle_gamma   90.00
#
_symmetry.space_group_name_H-M   'P 1'
#
loop_
_entity.id
_entity.type
_entity.pdbx_description
1 polymer ?
#
loop_
_entity_poly.entity_id
_entity_poly.type
_entity_poly.pdbx_seq_one_letter_code
_entity_poly.pdbx_strand_id
1 'polypeptide(L)'
;MPRTRDTSETRRRLSEAVFTTLAELGPTGLTLRAVAERAGCTTGLVLHTFRDKQALLLHARDVLHERTRIRSDALEAAASGPVEALSAVLGGALPTDPEKLAEARVWVGFLAAALGDPVLAERHAVNSRAFATRLERLLIAAHPIGPIDASDRSAALAAAVEGIAGLAAGDQERWTPARQRAALDLVIDSTGPAASAPVTAIPLAPPPPAEPPVEVLRLTAFAAGPGGGNPAGVVLDASGLTDERMQRIAAEVGYAETAFVVDPGIDDGARHVAVRYFSPGAEVPFCGHATIATAVALAERRGVGAFTLDTAVGPVVIETARSSGGAGDAGHAPPGDESVTAAFTSVEPAVRDLDALVADRLLGLLGLERADLDERWPLREAFAGNWHPVVAVREQAVFDAFRFDPREVRVLMDERGWAGTVTVVHRQGVDESGGLLVETRNLFPVGDITEDPATGSAAASLGGYLRALGEVAPPARIVVRQGQHVGRPSLLVVDVPPVGGITVTGTARPID
;
A
#
# COMPACT_ATOMS: atom_id res chain seq x y z
N MET A 1 -17.38 -31.89 -17.95
CA MET A 1 -16.02 -31.33 -18.08
C MET A 1 -16.06 -30.11 -19.00
N PRO A 2 -16.03 -28.86 -18.51
CA PRO A 2 -16.06 -27.70 -19.39
C PRO A 2 -14.80 -26.81 -19.33
N ARG A 3 -14.25 -26.55 -20.53
CA ARG A 3 -13.63 -25.29 -21.04
C ARG A 3 -12.42 -24.61 -20.38
N THR A 4 -11.77 -25.15 -19.36
CA THR A 4 -10.58 -24.48 -18.75
C THR A 4 -9.40 -24.25 -19.70
N ARG A 5 -9.26 -25.05 -20.77
CA ARG A 5 -8.14 -24.93 -21.73
C ARG A 5 -8.27 -23.71 -22.68
N ASP A 6 -9.49 -23.26 -22.97
CA ASP A 6 -9.81 -22.23 -23.98
C ASP A 6 -9.57 -20.79 -23.45
N THR A 7 -9.82 -20.57 -22.15
CA THR A 7 -9.69 -19.25 -21.52
C THR A 7 -8.23 -18.83 -21.31
N SER A 8 -7.36 -19.76 -20.89
CA SER A 8 -5.94 -19.49 -20.66
C SER A 8 -5.20 -19.18 -21.97
N GLU A 9 -5.48 -19.95 -23.02
CA GLU A 9 -4.90 -19.75 -24.35
C GLU A 9 -5.38 -18.44 -24.98
N THR A 10 -6.67 -18.12 -24.85
CA THR A 10 -7.22 -16.83 -25.27
C THR A 10 -6.55 -15.66 -24.56
N ARG A 11 -6.37 -15.73 -23.24
CA ARG A 11 -5.70 -14.68 -22.45
C ARG A 11 -4.24 -14.51 -22.86
N ARG A 12 -3.51 -15.60 -23.10
CA ARG A 12 -2.12 -15.56 -23.59
C ARG A 12 -2.02 -14.86 -24.95
N ARG A 13 -2.90 -15.23 -25.89
CA ARG A 13 -2.95 -14.62 -27.22
C ARG A 13 -3.28 -13.13 -27.18
N LEU A 14 -4.24 -12.73 -26.34
CA LEU A 14 -4.56 -11.32 -26.13
C LEU A 14 -3.38 -10.55 -25.53
N SER A 15 -2.74 -11.10 -24.48
CA SER A 15 -1.55 -10.52 -23.86
C SER A 15 -0.42 -10.28 -24.87
N GLU A 16 -0.12 -11.29 -25.67
CA GLU A 16 0.90 -11.22 -26.73
C GLU A 16 0.51 -10.19 -27.81
N ALA A 17 -0.76 -10.16 -28.21
CA ALA A 17 -1.25 -9.16 -29.15
C ALA A 17 -1.10 -7.74 -28.61
N VAL A 18 -1.43 -7.48 -27.35
CA VAL A 18 -1.23 -6.17 -26.70
C VAL A 18 0.24 -5.77 -26.75
N PHE A 19 1.11 -6.66 -26.28
CA PHE A 19 2.55 -6.41 -26.17
C PHE A 19 3.18 -6.08 -27.54
N THR A 20 2.93 -6.93 -28.53
CA THR A 20 3.45 -6.75 -29.90
C THR A 20 2.85 -5.53 -30.57
N THR A 21 1.57 -5.22 -30.34
CA THR A 21 0.95 -3.98 -30.85
C THR A 21 1.68 -2.75 -30.36
N LEU A 22 1.96 -2.68 -29.06
CA LEU A 22 2.67 -1.55 -28.47
C LEU A 22 4.13 -1.49 -28.94
N ALA A 23 4.81 -2.64 -29.04
CA ALA A 23 6.19 -2.71 -29.51
C ALA A 23 6.36 -2.22 -30.96
N GLU A 24 5.40 -2.52 -31.85
CA GLU A 24 5.52 -2.20 -33.28
C GLU A 24 4.89 -0.86 -33.66
N LEU A 25 3.72 -0.54 -33.10
CA LEU A 25 2.92 0.63 -33.50
C LEU A 25 2.96 1.77 -32.48
N GLY A 26 3.63 1.56 -31.34
CA GLY A 26 3.72 2.52 -30.26
C GLY A 26 2.37 2.82 -29.59
N PRO A 27 2.35 3.80 -28.66
CA PRO A 27 1.16 4.13 -27.89
C PRO A 27 0.01 4.62 -28.76
N THR A 28 0.29 5.37 -29.83
CA THR A 28 -0.74 5.90 -30.73
C THR A 28 -1.45 4.76 -31.49
N GLY A 29 -0.71 3.73 -31.91
CA GLY A 29 -1.25 2.58 -32.62
C GLY A 29 -1.89 1.51 -31.72
N LEU A 30 -1.65 1.56 -30.40
CA LEU A 30 -2.27 0.65 -29.44
C LEU A 30 -3.76 0.98 -29.27
N THR A 31 -4.60 0.29 -30.04
CA THR A 31 -6.06 0.41 -30.03
C THR A 31 -6.69 -0.96 -29.83
N LEU A 32 -7.91 -1.00 -29.26
CA LEU A 32 -8.68 -2.24 -29.08
C LEU A 32 -8.88 -2.98 -30.42
N ARG A 33 -9.06 -2.23 -31.52
CA ARG A 33 -9.20 -2.79 -32.87
C ARG A 33 -7.90 -3.44 -33.35
N ALA A 34 -6.76 -2.76 -33.22
CA ALA A 34 -5.47 -3.29 -33.63
C ALA A 34 -5.10 -4.55 -32.82
N VAL A 35 -5.41 -4.56 -31.52
CA VAL A 35 -5.22 -5.74 -30.66
C VAL A 35 -6.15 -6.88 -31.09
N ALA A 36 -7.43 -6.59 -31.36
CA ALA A 36 -8.39 -7.61 -31.80
C ALA A 36 -7.99 -8.26 -33.13
N GLU A 37 -7.56 -7.44 -34.10
CA GLU A 37 -7.08 -7.89 -35.40
C GLU A 37 -5.85 -8.79 -35.24
N ARG A 38 -4.85 -8.36 -34.45
CA ARG A 38 -3.63 -9.14 -34.19
C ARG A 38 -3.93 -10.44 -33.41
N ALA A 39 -4.90 -10.41 -32.50
CA ALA A 39 -5.32 -11.59 -31.75
C ALA A 39 -6.26 -12.52 -32.55
N GLY A 40 -6.68 -12.14 -33.76
CA GLY A 40 -7.64 -12.90 -34.56
C GLY A 40 -9.01 -13.05 -33.88
N CYS A 41 -9.46 -12.03 -33.15
CA CYS A 41 -10.72 -12.04 -32.42
C CYS A 41 -11.55 -10.76 -32.63
N THR A 42 -12.74 -10.69 -32.03
CA THR A 42 -13.58 -9.49 -32.07
C THR A 42 -13.11 -8.46 -31.05
N THR A 43 -13.35 -7.18 -31.32
CA THR A 43 -13.11 -6.08 -30.35
C THR A 43 -13.88 -6.28 -29.05
N GLY A 44 -15.07 -6.90 -29.11
CA GLY A 44 -15.86 -7.24 -27.92
C GLY A 44 -15.14 -8.21 -26.97
N LEU A 45 -14.38 -9.17 -27.50
CA LEU A 45 -13.59 -10.09 -26.67
C LEU A 45 -12.41 -9.36 -26.00
N VAL A 46 -11.79 -8.41 -26.71
CA VAL A 46 -10.74 -7.57 -26.12
C VAL A 46 -11.32 -6.70 -25.01
N LEU A 47 -12.47 -6.05 -25.24
CA LEU A 47 -13.16 -5.23 -24.24
C LEU A 47 -13.57 -5.99 -22.99
N HIS A 48 -13.88 -7.28 -23.12
CA HIS A 48 -14.17 -8.15 -21.97
C HIS A 48 -12.94 -8.35 -21.08
N THR A 49 -11.72 -8.24 -21.63
CA THR A 49 -10.46 -8.43 -20.90
C THR A 49 -9.82 -7.09 -20.50
N PHE A 50 -9.87 -6.09 -21.39
CA PHE A 50 -9.26 -4.78 -21.24
C PHE A 50 -10.31 -3.72 -21.55
N ARG A 51 -10.74 -3.00 -20.51
CA ARG A 51 -11.83 -2.03 -20.60
C ARG A 51 -11.55 -0.88 -21.58
N ASP A 52 -10.30 -0.44 -21.63
CA ASP A 52 -9.88 0.73 -22.39
C ASP A 52 -8.39 0.66 -22.75
N LYS A 53 -7.87 1.73 -23.35
CA LYS A 53 -6.47 1.85 -23.75
C LYS A 53 -5.51 1.91 -22.54
N GLN A 54 -5.94 2.52 -21.44
CA GLN A 54 -5.13 2.61 -20.22
C GLN A 54 -4.89 1.20 -19.66
N ALA A 55 -5.92 0.34 -19.65
CA ALA A 55 -5.80 -1.06 -19.28
C ALA A 55 -4.84 -1.85 -20.18
N LEU A 56 -4.83 -1.58 -21.49
CA LEU A 56 -3.87 -2.21 -22.42
C LEU A 56 -2.42 -1.79 -22.10
N LEU A 57 -2.20 -0.50 -21.80
CA LEU A 57 -0.87 0.04 -21.46
C LEU A 57 -0.36 -0.53 -20.14
N LEU A 58 -1.20 -0.55 -19.11
CA LEU A 58 -0.89 -1.14 -17.81
C LEU A 58 -0.52 -2.63 -17.97
N HIS A 59 -1.34 -3.39 -18.70
CA HIS A 59 -1.06 -4.80 -18.96
C HIS A 59 0.27 -5.01 -19.69
N ALA A 60 0.57 -4.23 -20.73
CA ALA A 60 1.84 -4.32 -21.43
C ALA A 60 3.03 -4.01 -20.51
N ARG A 61 2.89 -3.05 -19.59
CA ARG A 61 3.91 -2.71 -18.59
C ARG A 61 4.11 -3.81 -17.57
N ASP A 62 3.03 -4.43 -17.08
CA ASP A 62 3.11 -5.53 -16.13
C ASP A 62 3.78 -6.76 -16.77
N VAL A 63 3.45 -7.09 -18.03
CA VAL A 63 4.15 -8.15 -18.79
C VAL A 63 5.63 -7.84 -18.97
N LEU A 64 5.97 -6.60 -19.34
CA LEU A 64 7.37 -6.17 -19.46
C LEU A 64 8.11 -6.32 -18.12
N HIS A 65 7.51 -5.85 -17.03
CA HIS A 65 8.12 -5.91 -15.70
C HIS A 65 8.35 -7.36 -15.24
N GLU A 66 7.38 -8.25 -15.48
CA GLU A 66 7.53 -9.65 -15.11
C GLU A 66 8.63 -10.36 -15.91
N ARG A 67 8.72 -10.10 -17.22
CA ARG A 67 9.81 -10.63 -18.06
C ARG A 67 11.18 -10.13 -17.62
N THR A 68 11.31 -8.83 -17.34
CA THR A 68 12.58 -8.26 -16.87
C THR A 68 12.95 -8.79 -15.49
N ARG A 69 11.99 -8.92 -14.57
CA ARG A 69 12.20 -9.50 -13.23
C ARG A 69 12.68 -10.94 -13.29
N ILE A 70 11.96 -11.83 -13.99
CA ILE A 70 12.35 -13.24 -14.14
C ILE A 70 13.77 -13.37 -14.69
N ARG A 71 14.08 -12.60 -15.74
CA ARG A 71 15.43 -12.60 -16.34
C ARG A 71 16.49 -12.08 -15.38
N SER A 72 16.25 -10.98 -14.66
CA SER A 72 17.19 -10.45 -13.68
C SER A 72 17.45 -11.44 -12.54
N ASP A 73 16.40 -12.10 -12.04
CA ASP A 73 16.51 -13.11 -10.98
C ASP A 73 17.34 -14.31 -11.46
N ALA A 74 17.12 -14.77 -12.70
CA ALA A 74 17.90 -15.86 -13.29
C ALA A 74 19.38 -15.48 -13.50
N LEU A 75 19.65 -14.26 -13.96
CA LEU A 75 21.02 -13.76 -14.16
C LEU A 75 21.78 -13.62 -12.85
N GLU A 76 21.10 -13.13 -11.80
CA GLU A 76 21.68 -13.03 -10.47
C GLU A 76 21.96 -14.41 -9.86
N ALA A 77 21.01 -15.34 -9.96
CA ALA A 77 21.17 -16.69 -9.45
C ALA A 77 22.28 -17.49 -10.16
N ALA A 78 22.56 -17.19 -11.43
CA ALA A 78 23.60 -17.84 -12.21
C ALA A 78 25.01 -17.26 -11.98
N ALA A 79 25.13 -16.08 -11.36
CA ALA A 79 26.41 -15.41 -11.18
C ALA A 79 27.25 -16.05 -10.07
N SER A 80 28.57 -16.09 -10.27
CA SER A 80 29.53 -16.66 -9.31
C SER A 80 29.80 -15.74 -8.13
N GLY A 81 29.36 -14.48 -8.20
CA GLY A 81 29.49 -13.49 -7.14
C GLY A 81 28.85 -12.13 -7.48
N PRO A 82 28.82 -11.18 -6.53
CA PRO A 82 28.04 -9.94 -6.67
C PRO A 82 28.47 -9.02 -7.83
N VAL A 83 29.78 -8.96 -8.14
CA VAL A 83 30.29 -8.19 -9.28
C VAL A 83 29.77 -8.75 -10.60
N GLU A 84 29.83 -10.08 -10.76
CA GLU A 84 29.29 -10.74 -11.96
C GLU A 84 27.77 -10.58 -12.03
N ALA A 85 27.06 -10.67 -10.90
CA ALA A 85 25.61 -10.47 -10.83
C ALA A 85 25.21 -9.06 -11.27
N LEU A 86 25.92 -8.02 -10.80
CA LEU A 86 25.69 -6.63 -11.20
C LEU A 86 25.85 -6.46 -12.71
N SER A 87 26.99 -6.89 -13.27
CA SER A 87 27.27 -6.80 -14.70
C SER A 87 26.27 -7.60 -15.54
N ALA A 88 25.90 -8.80 -15.09
CA ALA A 88 24.92 -9.65 -15.76
C ALA A 88 23.53 -9.00 -15.79
N VAL A 89 23.06 -8.46 -14.67
CA VAL A 89 21.75 -7.78 -14.57
C VAL A 89 21.71 -6.52 -15.46
N LEU A 90 22.75 -5.69 -15.41
CA LEU A 90 22.85 -4.49 -16.24
C LEU A 90 22.90 -4.83 -17.75
N GLY A 91 23.77 -5.77 -18.14
CA GLY A 91 23.86 -6.24 -19.52
C GLY A 91 22.58 -6.96 -19.99
N GLY A 92 21.91 -7.63 -19.05
CA GLY A 92 20.63 -8.30 -19.26
C GLY A 92 19.52 -7.35 -19.71
N ALA A 93 19.53 -6.11 -19.21
CA ALA A 93 18.54 -5.08 -19.53
C ALA A 93 18.77 -4.40 -20.90
N LEU A 94 19.91 -4.61 -21.56
CA LEU A 94 20.21 -4.01 -22.86
C LEU A 94 19.45 -4.71 -24.01
N PRO A 95 18.84 -3.97 -24.96
CA PRO A 95 18.15 -4.50 -26.13
C PRO A 95 19.12 -5.04 -27.20
N THR A 96 19.76 -6.16 -26.86
CA THR A 96 20.84 -6.79 -27.64
C THR A 96 20.35 -7.89 -28.59
N ASP A 97 19.06 -8.21 -28.54
CA ASP A 97 18.38 -9.17 -29.39
C ASP A 97 16.95 -8.67 -29.75
N PRO A 98 16.25 -9.29 -30.72
CA PRO A 98 14.94 -8.83 -31.17
C PRO A 98 13.86 -8.81 -30.08
N GLU A 99 13.90 -9.72 -29.11
CA GLU A 99 12.90 -9.79 -28.04
C GLU A 99 13.09 -8.61 -27.08
N LYS A 100 14.33 -8.40 -26.61
CA LYS A 100 14.67 -7.28 -25.72
C LYS A 100 14.49 -5.92 -26.39
N LEU A 101 14.63 -5.87 -27.70
CA LEU A 101 14.35 -4.68 -28.48
C LEU A 101 12.85 -4.35 -28.52
N ALA A 102 11.98 -5.36 -28.64
CA ALA A 102 10.54 -5.16 -28.51
C ALA A 102 10.17 -4.68 -27.10
N GLU A 103 10.80 -5.23 -26.06
CA GLU A 103 10.67 -4.77 -24.67
C GLU A 103 11.08 -3.31 -24.49
N ALA A 104 12.22 -2.89 -25.06
CA ALA A 104 12.68 -1.50 -25.00
C ALA A 104 11.69 -0.55 -25.70
N ARG A 105 11.10 -0.94 -26.83
CA ARG A 105 10.06 -0.16 -27.51
C ARG A 105 8.78 -0.05 -26.69
N VAL A 106 8.38 -1.13 -26.02
CA VAL A 106 7.25 -1.11 -25.07
C VAL A 106 7.54 -0.16 -23.91
N TRP A 107 8.75 -0.19 -23.34
CA TRP A 107 9.16 0.72 -22.28
C TRP A 107 9.10 2.19 -22.73
N VAL A 108 9.71 2.54 -23.87
CA VAL A 108 9.67 3.91 -24.43
C VAL A 108 8.23 4.35 -24.68
N GLY A 109 7.42 3.49 -25.29
CA GLY A 109 6.01 3.78 -25.55
C GLY A 109 5.22 4.01 -24.26
N PHE A 110 5.41 3.17 -23.26
CA PHE A 110 4.76 3.33 -21.97
C PHE A 110 5.17 4.62 -21.28
N LEU A 111 6.47 4.94 -21.25
CA LEU A 111 6.98 6.18 -20.67
C LEU A 111 6.36 7.41 -21.35
N ALA A 112 6.31 7.41 -22.69
CA ALA A 112 5.68 8.50 -23.43
C ALA A 112 4.19 8.68 -23.09
N ALA A 113 3.46 7.58 -22.88
CA ALA A 113 2.06 7.64 -22.45
C ALA A 113 1.90 8.08 -20.99
N ALA A 114 2.84 7.70 -20.12
CA ALA A 114 2.80 8.00 -18.68
C ALA A 114 2.95 9.48 -18.36
N LEU A 115 3.63 10.27 -19.21
CA LEU A 115 3.84 11.70 -19.00
C LEU A 115 2.52 12.50 -18.88
N GLY A 116 1.43 12.02 -19.46
CA GLY A 116 0.12 12.68 -19.44
C GLY A 116 -0.95 11.96 -18.61
N ASP A 117 -0.59 10.92 -17.86
CA ASP A 117 -1.53 10.05 -17.16
C ASP A 117 -0.99 9.67 -15.76
N PRO A 118 -1.58 10.20 -14.66
CA PRO A 118 -1.09 9.97 -13.31
C PRO A 118 -1.03 8.48 -12.90
N VAL A 119 -1.96 7.65 -13.37
CA VAL A 119 -2.00 6.22 -13.04
C VAL A 119 -0.84 5.49 -13.71
N LEU A 120 -0.58 5.81 -14.98
CA LEU A 120 0.56 5.26 -15.70
C LEU A 120 1.89 5.77 -15.13
N ALA A 121 1.94 7.04 -14.70
CA ALA A 121 3.11 7.65 -14.07
C ALA A 121 3.47 6.97 -12.74
N GLU A 122 2.49 6.72 -11.87
CA GLU A 122 2.68 5.98 -10.62
C GLU A 122 3.23 4.57 -10.91
N ARG A 123 2.62 3.84 -11.85
CA ARG A 123 3.06 2.50 -12.25
C ARG A 123 4.47 2.51 -12.87
N HIS A 124 4.85 3.57 -13.59
CA HIS A 124 6.21 3.76 -14.07
C HIS A 124 7.18 3.90 -12.90
N ALA A 125 6.88 4.82 -11.97
CA ALA A 125 7.74 5.17 -10.85
C ALA A 125 8.01 3.98 -9.90
N VAL A 126 6.99 3.18 -9.57
CA VAL A 126 7.14 1.97 -8.74
C VAL A 126 8.14 0.99 -9.38
N ASN A 127 8.00 0.72 -10.68
CA ASN A 127 8.83 -0.26 -11.37
C ASN A 127 10.26 0.23 -11.62
N SER A 128 10.45 1.51 -11.91
CA SER A 128 11.79 2.10 -12.06
C SER A 128 12.53 2.15 -10.73
N ARG A 129 11.84 2.45 -9.62
CA ARG A 129 12.43 2.35 -8.26
C ARG A 129 12.85 0.92 -7.94
N ALA A 130 12.02 -0.08 -8.24
CA ALA A 130 12.36 -1.49 -7.99
C ALA A 130 13.65 -1.93 -8.71
N PHE A 131 13.90 -1.43 -9.93
CA PHE A 131 15.15 -1.71 -10.65
C PHE A 131 16.35 -1.01 -9.98
N ALA A 132 16.22 0.27 -9.61
CA ALA A 132 17.27 0.99 -8.90
C ALA A 132 17.62 0.31 -7.56
N THR A 133 16.63 -0.09 -6.76
CA THR A 133 16.84 -0.82 -5.50
C THR A 133 17.59 -2.15 -5.70
N ARG A 134 17.30 -2.88 -6.79
CA ARG A 134 18.06 -4.10 -7.14
C ARG A 134 19.52 -3.75 -7.42
N LEU A 135 19.79 -2.70 -8.20
CA LEU A 135 21.15 -2.28 -8.53
C LEU A 135 21.92 -1.79 -7.30
N GLU A 136 21.27 -1.03 -6.42
CA GLU A 136 21.86 -0.55 -5.16
C GLU A 136 22.32 -1.74 -4.28
N ARG A 137 21.45 -2.75 -4.09
CA ARG A 137 21.82 -3.95 -3.34
C ARG A 137 23.00 -4.69 -3.96
N LEU A 138 23.01 -4.84 -5.28
CA LEU A 138 24.10 -5.52 -5.99
C LEU A 138 25.42 -4.72 -5.92
N LEU A 139 25.34 -3.39 -5.99
CA LEU A 139 26.48 -2.48 -5.85
C LEU A 139 27.11 -2.56 -4.45
N ILE A 140 26.29 -2.52 -3.39
CA ILE A 140 26.76 -2.68 -1.99
C ILE A 140 27.41 -4.05 -1.78
N ALA A 141 26.87 -5.09 -2.41
CA ALA A 141 27.45 -6.43 -2.32
C ALA A 141 28.74 -6.58 -3.16
N ALA A 142 28.84 -5.87 -4.28
CA ALA A 142 29.99 -5.92 -5.20
C ALA A 142 31.18 -5.09 -4.73
N HIS A 143 30.94 -4.00 -4.00
CA HIS A 143 31.97 -3.02 -3.63
C HIS A 143 31.81 -2.53 -2.18
N PRO A 144 32.91 -2.20 -1.48
CA PRO A 144 32.86 -1.62 -0.15
C PRO A 144 32.52 -0.11 -0.21
N ILE A 145 31.32 0.21 -0.69
CA ILE A 145 30.80 1.58 -0.84
C ILE A 145 29.73 1.86 0.23
N GLY A 146 29.64 3.11 0.68
CA GLY A 146 28.62 3.52 1.64
C GLY A 146 27.22 3.62 1.00
N PRO A 147 26.13 3.55 1.78
CA PRO A 147 24.75 3.54 1.25
C PRO A 147 24.39 4.75 0.38
N ILE A 148 24.84 5.95 0.75
CA ILE A 148 24.57 7.18 -0.02
C ILE A 148 25.24 7.12 -1.40
N ASP A 149 26.50 6.69 -1.45
CA ASP A 149 27.26 6.55 -2.70
C ASP A 149 26.69 5.40 -3.56
N ALA A 150 26.16 4.34 -2.93
CA ALA A 150 25.47 3.26 -3.63
C ALA A 150 24.17 3.71 -4.30
N SER A 151 23.38 4.55 -3.62
CA SER A 151 22.13 5.10 -4.16
C SER A 151 22.39 5.94 -5.41
N ASP A 152 23.31 6.93 -5.34
CA ASP A 152 23.65 7.79 -6.48
C ASP A 152 24.22 6.99 -7.67
N ARG A 153 25.11 6.02 -7.40
CA ARG A 153 25.67 5.14 -8.44
C ARG A 153 24.61 4.24 -9.06
N SER A 154 23.68 3.71 -8.26
CA SER A 154 22.58 2.88 -8.77
C SER A 154 21.65 3.67 -9.68
N ALA A 155 21.36 4.94 -9.34
CA ALA A 155 20.57 5.84 -10.16
C ALA A 155 21.29 6.17 -11.49
N ALA A 156 22.60 6.42 -11.44
CA ALA A 156 23.41 6.65 -12.63
C ALA A 156 23.43 5.42 -13.57
N LEU A 157 23.58 4.22 -13.02
CA LEU A 157 23.53 2.97 -13.79
C LEU A 157 22.14 2.72 -14.39
N ALA A 158 21.08 2.93 -13.62
CA ALA A 158 19.71 2.80 -14.11
C ALA A 158 19.45 3.79 -15.28
N ALA A 159 19.83 5.05 -15.11
CA ALA A 159 19.71 6.07 -16.15
C ALA A 159 20.53 5.74 -17.41
N ALA A 160 21.73 5.18 -17.25
CA ALA A 160 22.55 4.74 -18.37
C ALA A 160 21.90 3.59 -19.15
N VAL A 161 21.41 2.57 -18.45
CA VAL A 161 20.73 1.43 -19.07
C VAL A 161 19.46 1.90 -19.81
N GLU A 162 18.62 2.70 -19.16
CA GLU A 162 17.41 3.26 -19.77
C GLU A 162 17.73 4.15 -20.98
N GLY A 163 18.75 4.99 -20.88
CA GLY A 163 19.22 5.83 -21.98
C GLY A 163 19.74 5.03 -23.17
N ILE A 164 20.60 4.04 -22.93
CA ILE A 164 21.11 3.13 -23.97
C ILE A 164 19.95 2.37 -24.62
N ALA A 165 19.02 1.84 -23.82
CA ALA A 165 17.87 1.09 -24.31
C ALA A 165 16.94 1.96 -25.17
N GLY A 166 16.66 3.19 -24.74
CA GLY A 166 15.84 4.14 -25.50
C GLY A 166 16.48 4.55 -26.82
N LEU A 167 17.78 4.83 -26.83
CA LEU A 167 18.51 5.16 -28.04
C LEU A 167 18.59 3.98 -29.01
N ALA A 168 18.79 2.76 -28.50
CA ALA A 168 18.79 1.54 -29.29
C ALA A 168 17.41 1.19 -29.87
N ALA A 169 16.33 1.51 -29.16
CA ALA A 169 14.97 1.32 -29.66
C ALA A 169 14.68 2.20 -30.90
N GLY A 170 15.29 3.40 -30.96
CA GLY A 170 15.11 4.38 -32.03
C GLY A 170 16.13 4.34 -33.17
N ASP A 171 17.35 3.85 -32.95
CA ASP A 171 18.45 3.84 -33.94
C ASP A 171 19.34 2.58 -33.79
N GLN A 172 18.85 1.45 -34.29
CA GLN A 172 19.51 0.15 -34.18
C GLN A 172 20.80 0.05 -34.99
N GLU A 173 20.89 0.79 -36.09
CA GLU A 173 22.09 0.81 -36.94
C GLU A 173 23.26 1.45 -36.18
N ARG A 174 23.00 2.55 -35.48
CA ARG A 174 24.01 3.20 -34.64
C ARG A 174 24.26 2.43 -33.35
N TRP A 175 23.21 1.94 -32.69
CA TRP A 175 23.28 1.26 -31.40
C TRP A 175 23.29 -0.25 -31.52
N THR A 176 24.32 -0.77 -32.21
CA THR A 176 24.57 -2.21 -32.30
C THR A 176 24.76 -2.84 -30.91
N PRO A 177 24.49 -4.15 -30.72
CA PRO A 177 24.70 -4.82 -29.44
C PRO A 177 26.11 -4.65 -28.86
N ALA A 178 27.12 -4.60 -29.72
CA ALA A 178 28.51 -4.35 -29.32
C ALA A 178 28.70 -2.92 -28.78
N ARG A 179 28.07 -1.92 -29.42
CA ARG A 179 28.12 -0.53 -28.95
C ARG A 179 27.36 -0.34 -27.64
N GLN A 180 26.20 -0.99 -27.48
CA GLN A 180 25.43 -0.93 -26.23
C GLN A 180 26.25 -1.47 -25.06
N ARG A 181 26.90 -2.64 -25.23
CA ARG A 181 27.80 -3.22 -24.21
C ARG A 181 28.98 -2.30 -23.90
N ALA A 182 29.68 -1.81 -24.94
CA ALA A 182 30.80 -0.90 -24.73
C ALA A 182 30.39 0.41 -24.01
N ALA A 183 29.19 0.94 -24.29
CA ALA A 183 28.68 2.11 -23.59
C ALA A 183 28.35 1.80 -22.12
N LEU A 184 27.77 0.64 -21.83
CA LEU A 184 27.50 0.21 -20.47
C LEU A 184 28.80 -0.03 -19.69
N ASP A 185 29.78 -0.70 -20.30
CA ASP A 185 31.09 -0.97 -19.69
C ASP A 185 31.78 0.34 -19.26
N LEU A 186 31.74 1.38 -20.10
CA LEU A 186 32.26 2.71 -19.75
C LEU A 186 31.58 3.31 -18.51
N VAL A 187 30.27 3.12 -18.35
CA VAL A 187 29.54 3.62 -17.19
C VAL A 187 29.88 2.78 -15.95
N ILE A 188 29.92 1.45 -16.07
CA ILE A 188 30.33 0.55 -14.98
C ILE A 188 31.75 0.91 -14.49
N ASP A 189 32.69 1.09 -15.41
CA ASP A 189 34.07 1.47 -15.08
C ASP A 189 34.12 2.83 -14.37
N SER A 190 33.31 3.81 -14.82
CA SER A 190 33.23 5.13 -14.19
C SER A 190 32.53 5.15 -12.82
N THR A 191 31.75 4.10 -12.53
CA THR A 191 30.99 3.94 -11.27
C THR A 191 31.61 2.92 -10.33
N GLY A 192 32.77 2.34 -10.68
CA GLY A 192 33.54 1.44 -9.81
C GLY A 192 34.30 2.16 -8.67
N PRO A 193 34.83 1.41 -7.68
CA PRO A 193 35.50 1.95 -6.50
C PRO A 193 36.87 2.62 -6.81
N ALA A 194 37.46 2.32 -7.97
CA ALA A 194 38.73 2.90 -8.43
C ALA A 194 38.57 4.20 -9.24
N ALA A 195 37.34 4.70 -9.41
CA ALA A 195 37.08 6.05 -9.92
C ALA A 195 37.45 7.10 -8.85
N SER A 196 38.73 7.11 -8.45
CA SER A 196 39.35 8.06 -7.54
C SER A 196 39.82 9.30 -8.29
N ALA A 197 38.93 9.88 -9.09
CA ALA A 197 38.95 11.32 -9.31
C ALA A 197 37.76 11.86 -8.53
N PRO A 198 37.86 13.03 -7.87
CA PRO A 198 36.66 13.69 -7.41
C PRO A 198 35.85 13.94 -8.68
N VAL A 199 34.82 13.14 -8.91
CA VAL A 199 33.66 13.64 -9.65
C VAL A 199 33.27 14.83 -8.80
N THR A 200 33.68 16.03 -9.22
CA THR A 200 33.10 17.25 -8.73
C THR A 200 31.62 16.98 -8.85
N ALA A 201 30.94 16.85 -7.71
CA ALA A 201 29.52 16.58 -7.66
C ALA A 201 28.91 17.50 -8.70
N ILE A 202 28.43 16.95 -9.82
CA ILE A 202 27.53 17.72 -10.67
C ILE A 202 26.41 18.01 -9.68
N PRO A 203 26.16 19.28 -9.33
CA PRO A 203 25.07 19.54 -8.43
C PRO A 203 23.84 19.03 -9.17
N LEU A 204 23.28 17.91 -8.72
CA LEU A 204 21.85 17.87 -8.54
C LEU A 204 21.52 19.22 -7.92
N ALA A 205 20.57 19.94 -8.52
CA ALA A 205 20.10 21.23 -8.02
C ALA A 205 20.22 21.20 -6.49
N PRO A 206 20.92 22.18 -5.87
CA PRO A 206 21.29 22.09 -4.46
C PRO A 206 20.09 21.54 -3.70
N PRO A 207 20.26 20.52 -2.82
CA PRO A 207 19.14 20.10 -2.00
C PRO A 207 18.53 21.40 -1.47
N PRO A 208 17.21 21.60 -1.63
CA PRO A 208 16.58 22.85 -1.25
C PRO A 208 17.14 23.22 0.13
N PRO A 209 17.52 24.49 0.31
CA PRO A 209 18.31 24.94 1.46
C PRO A 209 17.80 24.23 2.70
N ALA A 210 18.68 23.54 3.45
CA ALA A 210 18.32 22.62 4.53
C ALA A 210 17.04 23.09 5.20
N GLU A 211 15.92 22.47 4.78
CA GLU A 211 14.62 22.96 5.16
C GLU A 211 14.55 22.88 6.68
N PRO A 212 13.96 23.88 7.35
CA PRO A 212 13.93 23.92 8.80
C PRO A 212 13.46 22.56 9.34
N PRO A 213 14.10 22.03 10.40
CA PRO A 213 13.76 20.72 10.93
C PRO A 213 12.27 20.67 11.27
N VAL A 214 11.56 19.71 10.67
CA VAL A 214 10.14 19.46 10.92
C VAL A 214 10.04 18.56 12.14
N GLU A 215 9.28 19.00 13.14
CA GLU A 215 8.97 18.16 14.29
C GLU A 215 8.02 17.02 13.86
N VAL A 216 8.51 15.78 13.95
CA VAL A 216 7.70 14.59 13.68
C VAL A 216 7.45 13.86 15.00
N LEU A 217 6.20 13.88 15.45
CA LEU A 217 5.76 13.07 16.57
C LEU A 217 5.62 11.62 16.13
N ARG A 218 6.15 10.69 16.93
CA ARG A 218 6.00 9.25 16.71
C ARG A 218 5.06 8.72 17.78
N LEU A 219 3.83 8.44 17.38
CA LEU A 219 2.77 8.03 18.28
C LEU A 219 2.31 6.62 17.93
N THR A 220 1.74 5.92 18.89
CA THR A 220 0.99 4.69 18.64
C THR A 220 -0.43 4.84 19.13
N ALA A 221 -1.40 4.61 18.25
CA ALA A 221 -2.82 4.67 18.54
C ALA A 221 -3.36 3.29 18.94
N PHE A 222 -4.47 3.26 19.70
CA PHE A 222 -5.17 2.04 20.09
C PHE A 222 -4.34 1.03 20.90
N ALA A 223 -3.29 1.47 21.59
CA ALA A 223 -2.43 0.55 22.33
C ALA A 223 -3.16 -0.10 23.52
N ALA A 224 -3.14 -1.43 23.62
CA ALA A 224 -3.68 -2.16 24.77
C ALA A 224 -2.69 -2.27 25.96
N GLY A 225 -1.48 -1.73 25.81
CA GLY A 225 -0.38 -1.83 26.77
C GLY A 225 0.96 -1.52 26.10
N PRO A 226 2.08 -1.39 26.85
CA PRO A 226 3.42 -1.10 26.32
C PRO A 226 3.78 -1.95 25.09
N GLY A 227 4.36 -1.32 24.06
CA GLY A 227 4.69 -1.98 22.78
C GLY A 227 3.51 -2.29 21.84
N GLY A 228 2.26 -2.17 22.32
CA GLY A 228 1.04 -2.36 21.53
C GLY A 228 0.64 -1.15 20.66
N GLY A 229 -0.49 -1.28 19.97
CA GLY A 229 -1.10 -0.21 19.15
C GLY A 229 -0.58 -0.14 17.72
N ASN A 230 -1.14 0.76 16.92
CA ASN A 230 -0.75 1.04 15.53
C ASN A 230 0.11 2.31 15.44
N PRO A 231 1.39 2.24 15.02
CA PRO A 231 2.27 3.39 14.89
C PRO A 231 1.83 4.38 13.81
N ALA A 232 1.87 5.68 14.12
CA ALA A 232 1.68 6.75 13.17
C ALA A 232 2.69 7.88 13.39
N GLY A 233 3.14 8.47 12.28
CA GLY A 233 3.84 9.75 12.30
C GLY A 233 2.82 10.88 12.34
N VAL A 234 3.09 11.96 13.08
CA VAL A 234 2.25 13.16 13.09
C VAL A 234 3.11 14.41 12.98
N VAL A 235 2.84 15.22 11.96
CA VAL A 235 3.39 16.58 11.79
C VAL A 235 2.26 17.57 12.03
N LEU A 236 2.33 18.30 13.15
CA LEU A 236 1.26 19.20 13.61
C LEU A 236 1.24 20.57 12.92
N ASP A 237 2.33 20.93 12.23
CA ASP A 237 2.37 22.09 11.34
C ASP A 237 3.12 21.70 10.07
N ALA A 238 2.34 21.39 9.03
CA ALA A 238 2.82 21.08 7.70
C ALA A 238 2.45 22.18 6.69
N SER A 239 2.04 23.36 7.15
CA SER A 239 1.55 24.45 6.31
C SER A 239 2.56 24.96 5.28
N GLY A 240 3.86 24.81 5.57
CA GLY A 240 4.95 25.15 4.67
C GLY A 240 5.49 23.99 3.82
N LEU A 241 4.94 22.78 3.93
CA LEU A 241 5.50 21.58 3.29
C LEU A 241 4.87 21.32 1.92
N THR A 242 5.70 20.98 0.94
CA THR A 242 5.23 20.48 -0.36
C THR A 242 4.84 19.00 -0.27
N ASP A 243 4.07 18.54 -1.25
CA ASP A 243 3.65 17.13 -1.38
C ASP A 243 4.86 16.18 -1.42
N GLU A 244 5.91 16.53 -2.15
CA GLU A 244 7.15 15.74 -2.22
C GLU A 244 7.88 15.70 -0.88
N ARG A 245 7.78 16.78 -0.08
CA ARG A 245 8.39 16.81 1.26
C ARG A 245 7.59 15.97 2.24
N MET A 246 6.26 16.05 2.23
CA MET A 246 5.41 15.19 3.04
C MET A 246 5.63 13.71 2.69
N GLN A 247 5.70 13.37 1.40
CA GLN A 247 5.97 12.01 0.96
C GLN A 247 7.35 11.50 1.40
N ARG A 248 8.40 12.32 1.32
CA ARG A 248 9.73 11.98 1.82
C ARG A 248 9.73 11.75 3.33
N ILE A 249 9.10 12.64 4.10
CA ILE A 249 8.99 12.49 5.56
C ILE A 249 8.26 11.19 5.91
N ALA A 250 7.14 10.88 5.25
CA ALA A 250 6.41 9.63 5.48
C ALA A 250 7.28 8.39 5.18
N ALA A 251 8.07 8.42 4.11
CA ALA A 251 9.02 7.36 3.78
C ALA A 251 10.16 7.23 4.81
N GLU A 252 10.70 8.35 5.30
CA GLU A 252 11.74 8.38 6.34
C GLU A 252 11.22 7.90 7.72
N VAL A 253 9.95 8.19 8.04
CA VAL A 253 9.28 7.71 9.26
C VAL A 253 9.08 6.20 9.20
N GLY A 254 8.69 5.67 8.03
CA GLY A 254 8.60 4.23 7.78
C GLY A 254 7.45 3.51 8.49
N TYR A 255 6.47 4.24 9.04
CA TYR A 255 5.22 3.67 9.56
C TYR A 255 4.19 3.49 8.43
N ALA A 256 3.09 2.79 8.73
CA ALA A 256 2.01 2.56 7.76
C ALA A 256 1.50 3.89 7.19
N GLU A 257 1.23 4.87 8.06
CA GLU A 257 0.88 6.23 7.65
C GLU A 257 1.51 7.30 8.54
N THR A 258 1.72 8.48 7.93
CA THR A 258 2.07 9.73 8.59
C THR A 258 1.02 10.78 8.26
N ALA A 259 0.48 11.44 9.28
CA ALA A 259 -0.49 12.52 9.14
C ALA A 259 0.20 13.90 9.17
N PHE A 260 -0.23 14.79 8.29
CA PHE A 260 0.30 16.14 8.11
C PHE A 260 -0.84 17.15 8.25
N VAL A 261 -0.75 18.01 9.28
CA VAL A 261 -1.71 19.11 9.47
C VAL A 261 -1.29 20.28 8.57
N VAL A 262 -1.84 20.33 7.36
CA VAL A 262 -1.46 21.29 6.31
C VAL A 262 -2.12 22.66 6.45
N ASP A 263 -3.23 22.73 7.20
CA ASP A 263 -3.77 23.99 7.71
C ASP A 263 -4.01 23.80 9.21
N PRO A 264 -3.12 24.29 10.08
CA PRO A 264 -3.27 24.17 11.53
C PRO A 264 -4.41 25.05 12.08
N GLY A 265 -5.12 25.80 11.24
CA GLY A 265 -6.17 26.74 11.59
C GLY A 265 -5.58 28.13 11.88
N ILE A 266 -6.27 29.17 11.39
CA ILE A 266 -5.93 30.56 11.66
C ILE A 266 -6.57 30.93 13.02
N ASP A 267 -5.75 31.31 14.01
CA ASP A 267 -6.07 31.76 15.39
C ASP A 267 -5.89 30.74 16.54
N ASP A 268 -5.60 31.29 17.73
CA ASP A 268 -5.42 30.56 19.00
C ASP A 268 -6.75 29.89 19.42
N GLY A 269 -6.75 28.55 19.48
CA GLY A 269 -7.95 27.75 19.77
C GLY A 269 -8.69 27.20 18.54
N ALA A 270 -8.16 27.33 17.32
CA ALA A 270 -8.76 26.73 16.13
C ALA A 270 -9.00 25.22 16.32
N ARG A 271 -10.29 24.84 16.34
CA ARG A 271 -10.78 23.45 16.40
C ARG A 271 -10.99 22.85 15.02
N HIS A 272 -10.74 23.60 13.96
CA HIS A 272 -10.87 23.17 12.59
C HIS A 272 -9.48 23.21 11.94
N VAL A 273 -9.01 22.07 11.44
CA VAL A 273 -7.70 21.93 10.78
C VAL A 273 -7.83 21.09 9.51
N ALA A 274 -6.92 21.24 8.56
CA ALA A 274 -6.82 20.37 7.40
C ALA A 274 -5.70 19.35 7.58
N VAL A 275 -5.99 18.07 7.31
CA VAL A 275 -5.07 16.96 7.52
C VAL A 275 -4.97 16.11 6.24
N ARG A 276 -3.74 15.80 5.84
CA ARG A 276 -3.42 14.84 4.78
C ARG A 276 -2.67 13.64 5.34
N TYR A 277 -2.78 12.49 4.69
CA TYR A 277 -2.21 11.23 5.16
C TYR A 277 -1.33 10.63 4.08
N PHE A 278 -0.11 10.25 4.42
CA PHE A 278 0.81 9.63 3.47
C PHE A 278 1.32 8.31 4.02
N SER A 279 1.23 7.27 3.21
CA SER A 279 2.03 6.05 3.38
C SER A 279 3.47 6.31 2.90
N PRO A 280 4.43 5.39 3.13
CA PRO A 280 5.77 5.51 2.56
C PRO A 280 5.80 5.58 1.02
N GLY A 281 4.76 5.10 0.34
CA GLY A 281 4.70 5.00 -1.12
C GLY A 281 3.85 6.05 -1.83
N ALA A 282 2.77 6.51 -1.20
CA ALA A 282 1.78 7.42 -1.78
C ALA A 282 0.91 8.10 -0.72
N GLU A 283 0.25 9.21 -1.10
CA GLU A 283 -0.84 9.79 -0.34
C GLU A 283 -2.04 8.83 -0.26
N VAL A 284 -2.68 8.77 0.90
CA VAL A 284 -3.91 8.00 1.11
C VAL A 284 -5.03 8.96 1.54
N PRO A 285 -6.29 8.72 1.11
CA PRO A 285 -7.35 9.69 1.31
C PRO A 285 -7.77 9.85 2.78
N PHE A 286 -7.58 8.82 3.60
CA PHE A 286 -7.88 8.81 5.03
C PHE A 286 -7.21 7.64 5.75
N CYS A 287 -6.75 7.83 6.99
CA CYS A 287 -6.27 6.75 7.84
C CYS A 287 -6.72 6.92 9.30
N GLY A 288 -7.55 6.00 9.80
CA GLY A 288 -8.19 6.14 11.12
C GLY A 288 -7.23 6.20 12.30
N HIS A 289 -6.17 5.39 12.33
CA HIS A 289 -5.24 5.38 13.48
C HIS A 289 -4.35 6.63 13.51
N ALA A 290 -3.95 7.12 12.33
CA ALA A 290 -3.24 8.39 12.20
C ALA A 290 -4.15 9.57 12.59
N THR A 291 -5.44 9.53 12.23
CA THR A 291 -6.45 10.50 12.67
C THR A 291 -6.57 10.56 14.20
N ILE A 292 -6.65 9.40 14.87
CA ILE A 292 -6.68 9.32 16.33
C ILE A 292 -5.39 9.90 16.94
N ALA A 293 -4.23 9.52 16.40
CA ALA A 293 -2.94 10.04 16.85
C ALA A 293 -2.85 11.58 16.70
N THR A 294 -3.29 12.12 15.57
CA THR A 294 -3.34 13.57 15.31
C THR A 294 -4.29 14.28 16.27
N ALA A 295 -5.50 13.75 16.47
CA ALA A 295 -6.49 14.37 17.36
C ALA A 295 -6.03 14.38 18.82
N VAL A 296 -5.43 13.30 19.30
CA VAL A 296 -4.81 13.24 20.64
C VAL A 296 -3.70 14.28 20.75
N ALA A 297 -2.79 14.35 19.76
CA ALA A 297 -1.70 15.31 19.78
C ALA A 297 -2.19 16.78 19.75
N LEU A 298 -3.26 17.07 19.00
CA LEU A 298 -3.91 18.38 18.98
C LEU A 298 -4.58 18.69 20.33
N ALA A 299 -5.26 17.73 20.94
CA ALA A 299 -5.92 17.87 22.23
C ALA A 299 -4.93 18.08 23.38
N GLU A 300 -3.75 17.43 23.34
CA GLU A 300 -2.67 17.68 24.31
C GLU A 300 -2.15 19.12 24.23
N ARG A 301 -2.05 19.69 23.02
CA ARG A 301 -1.57 21.07 22.83
C ARG A 301 -2.64 22.14 23.03
N ARG A 302 -3.90 21.85 22.66
CA ARG A 302 -5.00 22.84 22.57
C ARG A 302 -6.12 22.58 23.58
N GLY A 303 -5.98 21.59 24.44
CA GLY A 303 -7.03 21.10 25.34
C GLY A 303 -8.04 20.19 24.64
N VAL A 304 -8.71 19.35 25.44
CA VAL A 304 -9.75 18.42 24.96
C VAL A 304 -11.01 19.13 24.48
N GLY A 305 -11.76 18.48 23.59
CA GLY A 305 -12.95 19.00 22.93
C GLY A 305 -13.10 18.45 21.51
N ALA A 306 -14.15 18.87 20.80
CA ALA A 306 -14.37 18.47 19.43
C ALA A 306 -13.39 19.18 18.47
N PHE A 307 -12.84 18.44 17.52
CA PHE A 307 -12.07 18.94 16.39
C PHE A 307 -12.74 18.53 15.07
N THR A 308 -12.75 19.43 14.09
CA THR A 308 -13.11 19.12 12.71
C THR A 308 -11.82 19.01 11.90
N LEU A 309 -11.59 17.85 11.30
CA LEU A 309 -10.45 17.59 10.43
C LEU A 309 -10.93 17.57 8.98
N ASP A 310 -10.54 18.54 8.17
CA ASP A 310 -10.77 18.50 6.72
C ASP A 310 -9.80 17.50 6.09
N THR A 311 -10.34 16.46 5.48
CA THR A 311 -9.58 15.39 4.84
C THR A 311 -10.03 15.22 3.38
N ALA A 312 -9.32 14.41 2.60
CA ALA A 312 -9.70 14.13 1.22
C ALA A 312 -11.06 13.40 1.09
N VAL A 313 -11.51 12.73 2.15
CA VAL A 313 -12.85 12.10 2.21
C VAL A 313 -13.93 13.03 2.77
N GLY A 314 -13.60 14.30 3.01
CA GLY A 314 -14.48 15.30 3.60
C GLY A 314 -14.15 15.62 5.07
N PRO A 315 -14.94 16.49 5.72
CA PRO A 315 -14.74 16.87 7.10
C PRO A 315 -15.07 15.70 8.05
N VAL A 316 -14.17 15.42 8.98
CA VAL A 316 -14.33 14.39 10.03
C VAL A 316 -14.31 15.06 11.40
N VAL A 317 -15.39 14.92 12.15
CA VAL A 317 -15.46 15.41 13.53
C VAL A 317 -14.88 14.36 14.47
N ILE A 318 -13.89 14.76 15.26
CA ILE A 318 -13.26 13.96 16.29
C ILE A 318 -13.58 14.54 17.66
N GLU A 319 -14.24 13.77 18.50
CA GLU A 319 -14.46 14.15 19.90
C GLU A 319 -13.26 13.72 20.73
N THR A 320 -12.71 14.63 21.53
CA THR A 320 -11.63 14.29 22.47
C THR A 320 -12.04 14.59 23.91
N ALA A 321 -11.65 13.71 24.83
CA ALA A 321 -11.97 13.84 26.24
C ALA A 321 -10.81 13.33 27.11
N ARG A 322 -10.66 13.93 28.30
CA ARG A 322 -9.77 13.37 29.33
C ARG A 322 -10.47 12.20 30.00
N SER A 323 -9.80 11.08 30.02
CA SER A 323 -10.21 9.88 30.72
C SER A 323 -9.29 9.70 31.94
N SER A 324 -9.90 9.33 33.07
CA SER A 324 -9.23 9.26 34.39
C SER A 324 -8.89 7.82 34.80
N GLY A 325 -8.96 6.88 33.85
CA GLY A 325 -8.55 5.49 34.08
C GLY A 325 -9.41 4.75 35.11
N GLY A 326 -10.62 5.24 35.37
CA GLY A 326 -11.58 4.61 36.26
C GLY A 326 -12.27 3.39 35.61
N ALA A 327 -12.96 2.57 36.40
CA ALA A 327 -13.63 1.34 35.95
C ALA A 327 -14.75 1.53 34.88
N GLY A 328 -15.06 2.78 34.49
CA GLY A 328 -15.94 3.13 33.37
C GLY A 328 -15.21 3.58 32.09
N ASP A 329 -13.89 3.80 32.16
CA ASP A 329 -13.04 4.04 30.99
C ASP A 329 -12.65 2.68 30.41
N ALA A 330 -13.00 2.47 29.15
CA ALA A 330 -12.96 1.18 28.48
C ALA A 330 -11.54 0.66 28.19
N GLY A 331 -10.74 0.41 29.23
CA GLY A 331 -9.49 -0.37 29.19
C GLY A 331 -8.31 0.25 28.45
N HIS A 332 -8.38 1.52 28.02
CA HIS A 332 -7.32 2.13 27.20
C HIS A 332 -6.14 2.71 27.99
N ALA A 333 -6.24 2.80 29.32
CA ALA A 333 -5.17 3.31 30.18
C ALA A 333 -5.02 2.43 31.43
N PRO A 334 -3.79 2.24 31.94
CA PRO A 334 -3.58 1.68 33.27
C PRO A 334 -4.35 2.51 34.32
N PRO A 335 -4.90 1.88 35.37
CA PRO A 335 -5.59 2.62 36.44
C PRO A 335 -4.69 3.70 37.04
N GLY A 336 -5.14 4.96 37.01
CA GLY A 336 -4.46 6.09 37.63
C GLY A 336 -3.61 6.96 36.69
N ASP A 337 -3.57 6.69 35.39
CA ASP A 337 -2.93 7.58 34.40
C ASP A 337 -3.99 8.38 33.64
N GLU A 338 -3.86 9.71 33.63
CA GLU A 338 -4.74 10.56 32.82
C GLU A 338 -4.37 10.39 31.34
N SER A 339 -5.34 10.03 30.51
CA SER A 339 -5.12 9.88 29.07
C SER A 339 -6.14 10.66 28.26
N VAL A 340 -5.73 11.18 27.11
CA VAL A 340 -6.66 11.73 26.13
C VAL A 340 -7.18 10.61 25.25
N THR A 341 -8.51 10.53 25.19
CA THR A 341 -9.23 9.70 24.21
C THR A 341 -9.63 10.56 23.02
N ALA A 342 -9.65 9.95 21.85
CA ALA A 342 -10.21 10.52 20.63
C ALA A 342 -11.22 9.53 20.03
N ALA A 343 -12.32 10.04 19.50
CA ALA A 343 -13.38 9.24 18.92
C ALA A 343 -13.83 9.83 17.59
N PHE A 344 -13.91 9.00 16.55
CA PHE A 344 -14.51 9.37 15.27
C PHE A 344 -15.77 8.55 15.02
N THR A 345 -16.73 9.13 14.31
CA THR A 345 -17.93 8.43 13.89
C THR A 345 -17.87 8.17 12.40
N SER A 346 -18.09 6.92 11.99
CA SER A 346 -18.10 6.54 10.58
C SER A 346 -19.28 7.16 9.83
N VAL A 347 -19.27 7.06 8.50
CA VAL A 347 -20.51 7.19 7.72
C VAL A 347 -21.50 6.07 8.09
N GLU A 348 -22.75 6.18 7.64
CA GLU A 348 -23.77 5.14 7.83
C GLU A 348 -23.23 3.79 7.33
N PRO A 349 -23.23 2.74 8.18
CA PRO A 349 -22.73 1.45 7.78
C PRO A 349 -23.70 0.74 6.83
N ALA A 350 -23.17 -0.14 6.00
CA ALA A 350 -23.95 -1.00 5.12
C ALA A 350 -23.42 -2.43 5.15
N VAL A 351 -24.29 -3.40 4.89
CA VAL A 351 -23.94 -4.82 4.82
C VAL A 351 -24.51 -5.39 3.54
N ARG A 352 -23.73 -6.21 2.84
CA ARG A 352 -24.20 -6.96 1.67
C ARG A 352 -23.68 -8.39 1.68
N ASP A 353 -24.40 -9.27 1.01
CA ASP A 353 -23.96 -10.64 0.81
C ASP A 353 -22.71 -10.69 -0.08
N LEU A 354 -21.82 -11.63 0.24
CA LEU A 354 -20.65 -11.92 -0.58
C LEU A 354 -20.99 -13.02 -1.61
N ASP A 355 -20.54 -12.85 -2.84
CA ASP A 355 -20.71 -13.85 -3.89
C ASP A 355 -20.13 -15.20 -3.43
N ALA A 356 -20.88 -16.29 -3.65
CA ALA A 356 -20.54 -17.61 -3.11
C ALA A 356 -19.20 -18.14 -3.62
N LEU A 357 -18.83 -17.87 -4.88
CA LEU A 357 -17.54 -18.29 -5.43
C LEU A 357 -16.39 -17.47 -4.85
N VAL A 358 -16.63 -16.18 -4.60
CA VAL A 358 -15.66 -15.31 -3.95
C VAL A 358 -15.47 -15.70 -2.48
N ALA A 359 -16.55 -16.03 -1.79
CA ALA A 359 -16.53 -16.56 -0.43
C ALA A 359 -15.72 -17.87 -0.36
N ASP A 360 -16.02 -18.84 -1.21
CA ASP A 360 -15.30 -20.12 -1.23
C ASP A 360 -13.81 -19.93 -1.57
N ARG A 361 -13.48 -19.02 -2.50
CA ARG A 361 -12.08 -18.66 -2.79
C ARG A 361 -11.40 -18.03 -1.59
N LEU A 362 -12.05 -17.07 -0.91
CA LEU A 362 -11.50 -16.42 0.28
C LEU A 362 -11.21 -17.45 1.37
N LEU A 363 -12.17 -18.33 1.68
CA LEU A 363 -11.98 -19.41 2.66
C LEU A 363 -10.81 -20.33 2.27
N GLY A 364 -10.72 -20.71 1.00
CA GLY A 364 -9.60 -21.50 0.49
C GLY A 364 -8.24 -20.82 0.66
N LEU A 365 -8.15 -19.50 0.48
CA LEU A 365 -6.92 -18.72 0.71
C LEU A 365 -6.53 -18.65 2.19
N LEU A 366 -7.51 -18.72 3.10
CA LEU A 366 -7.29 -18.73 4.54
C LEU A 366 -7.07 -20.14 5.10
N GLY A 367 -7.19 -21.18 4.26
CA GLY A 367 -7.16 -22.58 4.70
C GLY A 367 -8.34 -22.95 5.59
N LEU A 368 -9.47 -22.26 5.45
CA LEU A 368 -10.69 -22.47 6.22
C LEU A 368 -11.75 -23.21 5.40
N GLU A 369 -12.57 -24.00 6.09
CA GLU A 369 -13.78 -24.60 5.53
C GLU A 369 -15.03 -23.89 6.04
N ARG A 370 -16.17 -24.07 5.35
CA ARG A 370 -17.45 -23.51 5.83
C ARG A 370 -17.84 -24.00 7.22
N ALA A 371 -17.41 -25.21 7.57
CA ALA A 371 -17.64 -25.80 8.89
C ALA A 371 -16.86 -25.08 10.00
N ASP A 372 -15.80 -24.33 9.69
CA ASP A 372 -15.03 -23.56 10.68
C ASP A 372 -15.72 -22.24 11.06
N LEU A 373 -16.69 -21.80 10.25
CA LEU A 373 -17.36 -20.52 10.43
C LEU A 373 -18.37 -20.55 11.58
N ASP A 374 -18.57 -19.39 12.18
CA ASP A 374 -19.65 -19.15 13.13
C ASP A 374 -20.94 -18.81 12.37
N GLU A 375 -21.91 -19.73 12.39
CA GLU A 375 -23.18 -19.55 11.67
C GLU A 375 -24.01 -18.36 12.17
N ARG A 376 -23.77 -17.88 13.41
CA ARG A 376 -24.41 -16.67 13.93
C ARG A 376 -24.01 -15.45 13.11
N TRP A 377 -22.76 -15.43 12.66
CA TRP A 377 -22.13 -14.30 11.99
C TRP A 377 -21.75 -14.72 10.56
N PRO A 378 -22.72 -14.72 9.61
CA PRO A 378 -22.49 -15.17 8.25
C PRO A 378 -21.44 -14.32 7.52
N LEU A 379 -20.62 -14.98 6.71
CA LEU A 379 -19.63 -14.33 5.85
C LEU A 379 -20.29 -13.33 4.90
N ARG A 380 -19.98 -12.04 5.09
CA ARG A 380 -20.55 -10.91 4.34
C ARG A 380 -19.52 -9.81 4.16
N GLU A 381 -19.85 -8.84 3.33
CA GLU A 381 -19.10 -7.59 3.26
C GLU A 381 -19.81 -6.51 4.09
N ALA A 382 -19.03 -5.82 4.93
CA ALA A 382 -19.48 -4.73 5.77
C ALA A 382 -18.78 -3.42 5.39
N PHE A 383 -19.51 -2.32 5.42
CA PHE A 383 -19.04 -1.00 5.05
C PHE A 383 -19.16 -0.03 6.20
N ALA A 384 -18.15 0.80 6.41
CA ALA A 384 -18.18 1.98 7.28
C ALA A 384 -17.14 3.02 6.80
N GLY A 385 -17.15 3.30 5.49
CA GLY A 385 -16.14 4.11 4.79
C GLY A 385 -15.33 3.30 3.79
N ASN A 386 -14.96 2.06 4.16
CA ASN A 386 -14.39 1.05 3.28
C ASN A 386 -15.18 -0.25 3.37
N TRP A 387 -15.17 -1.06 2.31
CA TRP A 387 -15.73 -2.42 2.33
C TRP A 387 -14.71 -3.41 2.91
N HIS A 388 -15.16 -4.17 3.91
CA HIS A 388 -14.41 -5.20 4.61
C HIS A 388 -15.20 -6.52 4.56
N PRO A 389 -14.67 -7.59 3.95
CA PRO A 389 -15.20 -8.93 4.18
C PRO A 389 -15.06 -9.31 5.66
N VAL A 390 -16.10 -9.86 6.27
CA VAL A 390 -16.13 -10.31 7.67
C VAL A 390 -16.25 -11.82 7.71
N VAL A 391 -15.16 -12.50 8.08
CA VAL A 391 -15.06 -13.96 8.24
C VAL A 391 -15.11 -14.28 9.74
N ALA A 392 -16.26 -14.73 10.23
CA ALA A 392 -16.39 -15.13 11.63
C ALA A 392 -15.98 -16.59 11.83
N VAL A 393 -14.98 -16.82 12.67
CA VAL A 393 -14.44 -18.16 12.99
C VAL A 393 -14.98 -18.61 14.35
N ARG A 394 -15.53 -19.84 14.40
CA ARG A 394 -16.21 -20.36 15.59
C ARG A 394 -15.26 -20.75 16.71
N GLU A 395 -14.14 -21.38 16.40
CA GLU A 395 -13.22 -21.96 17.40
C GLU A 395 -11.94 -21.13 17.52
N GLN A 396 -11.53 -20.81 18.76
CA GLN A 396 -10.28 -20.08 19.04
C GLN A 396 -9.07 -20.75 18.37
N ALA A 397 -8.97 -22.08 18.48
CA ALA A 397 -7.84 -22.83 17.93
C ALA A 397 -7.69 -22.66 16.41
N VAL A 398 -8.81 -22.50 15.68
CA VAL A 398 -8.80 -22.25 14.24
C VAL A 398 -8.42 -20.79 13.95
N PHE A 399 -8.96 -19.85 14.73
CA PHE A 399 -8.62 -18.43 14.63
C PHE A 399 -7.12 -18.16 14.85
N ASP A 400 -6.51 -18.84 15.83
CA ASP A 400 -5.09 -18.71 16.15
C ASP A 400 -4.20 -19.39 15.09
N ALA A 401 -4.67 -20.49 14.49
CA ALA A 401 -3.86 -21.35 13.64
C ALA A 401 -3.94 -21.02 12.14
N PHE A 402 -4.99 -20.32 11.67
CA PHE A 402 -5.16 -20.09 10.24
C PHE A 402 -3.98 -19.29 9.66
N ARG A 403 -3.62 -19.64 8.44
CA ARG A 403 -2.53 -19.03 7.67
C ARG A 403 -3.06 -18.63 6.30
N PHE A 404 -2.44 -17.64 5.71
CA PHE A 404 -2.77 -17.18 4.38
C PHE A 404 -1.49 -16.81 3.63
N ASP A 405 -1.55 -16.84 2.30
CA ASP A 405 -0.53 -16.23 1.46
C ASP A 405 -0.90 -14.75 1.24
N PRO A 406 -0.12 -13.78 1.77
CA PRO A 406 -0.39 -12.36 1.61
C PRO A 406 -0.54 -11.93 0.15
N ARG A 407 0.19 -12.56 -0.78
CA ARG A 407 0.16 -12.21 -2.21
C ARG A 407 -1.15 -12.64 -2.85
N GLU A 408 -1.61 -13.85 -2.58
CA GLU A 408 -2.86 -14.36 -3.14
C GLU A 408 -4.09 -13.65 -2.55
N VAL A 409 -4.05 -13.33 -1.24
CA VAL A 409 -5.09 -12.50 -0.60
C VAL A 409 -5.10 -11.09 -1.22
N ARG A 410 -3.93 -10.48 -1.46
CA ARG A 410 -3.84 -9.18 -2.15
C ARG A 410 -4.48 -9.22 -3.53
N VAL A 411 -4.17 -10.24 -4.33
CA VAL A 411 -4.76 -10.41 -5.67
C VAL A 411 -6.29 -10.46 -5.59
N LEU A 412 -6.84 -11.20 -4.63
CA LEU A 412 -8.29 -11.23 -4.43
C LEU A 412 -8.85 -9.87 -4.02
N MET A 413 -8.20 -9.18 -3.08
CA MET A 413 -8.60 -7.84 -2.65
C MET A 413 -8.63 -6.85 -3.82
N ASP A 414 -7.61 -6.87 -4.67
CA ASP A 414 -7.53 -6.06 -5.90
C ASP A 414 -8.67 -6.34 -6.86
N GLU A 415 -8.90 -7.61 -7.18
CA GLU A 415 -9.96 -8.02 -8.10
C GLU A 415 -11.35 -7.60 -7.60
N ARG A 416 -11.55 -7.54 -6.28
CA ARG A 416 -12.82 -7.19 -5.65
C ARG A 416 -12.94 -5.71 -5.28
N GLY A 417 -11.86 -4.93 -5.43
CA GLY A 417 -11.83 -3.52 -5.03
C GLY A 417 -11.96 -3.34 -3.51
N TRP A 418 -11.48 -4.30 -2.71
CA TRP A 418 -11.45 -4.19 -1.26
C TRP A 418 -10.27 -3.30 -0.84
N ALA A 419 -10.51 -1.99 -0.79
CA ALA A 419 -9.52 -1.01 -0.34
C ALA A 419 -9.25 -1.06 1.17
N GLY A 420 -10.17 -1.66 1.96
CA GLY A 420 -10.00 -1.92 3.38
C GLY A 420 -9.25 -3.22 3.67
N THR A 421 -9.56 -3.85 4.79
CA THR A 421 -8.99 -5.13 5.25
C THR A 421 -9.97 -6.28 5.05
N VAL A 422 -9.47 -7.51 5.02
CA VAL A 422 -10.29 -8.69 5.31
C VAL A 422 -10.31 -8.88 6.82
N THR A 423 -11.48 -8.74 7.43
CA THR A 423 -11.69 -8.90 8.87
C THR A 423 -11.97 -10.36 9.19
N VAL A 424 -11.04 -11.04 9.85
CA VAL A 424 -11.31 -12.34 10.49
C VAL A 424 -11.62 -12.06 11.96
N VAL A 425 -12.75 -12.56 12.46
CA VAL A 425 -13.23 -12.26 13.80
C VAL A 425 -13.58 -13.53 14.58
N HIS A 426 -13.26 -13.55 15.86
CA HIS A 426 -13.69 -14.58 16.80
C HIS A 426 -14.37 -13.94 18.02
N ARG A 427 -15.48 -14.54 18.47
CA ARG A 427 -16.26 -14.06 19.62
C ARG A 427 -15.67 -14.58 20.93
N GLN A 428 -15.23 -13.67 21.80
CA GLN A 428 -14.65 -13.99 23.11
C GLN A 428 -15.68 -14.02 24.25
N GLY A 429 -16.89 -13.49 24.03
CA GLY A 429 -17.96 -13.46 25.03
C GLY A 429 -18.43 -12.04 25.32
N VAL A 430 -18.64 -11.72 26.60
CA VAL A 430 -18.98 -10.37 27.07
C VAL A 430 -17.99 -9.95 28.15
N ASP A 431 -17.69 -8.66 28.21
CA ASP A 431 -16.87 -8.08 29.28
C ASP A 431 -17.68 -7.86 30.57
N GLU A 432 -17.02 -7.36 31.61
CA GLU A 432 -17.62 -7.10 32.93
C GLU A 432 -18.76 -6.07 32.88
N SER A 433 -18.78 -5.20 31.87
CA SER A 433 -19.84 -4.21 31.64
C SER A 433 -21.00 -4.74 30.79
N GLY A 434 -20.90 -6.00 30.34
CA GLY A 434 -21.87 -6.63 29.44
C GLY A 434 -21.67 -6.26 27.96
N GLY A 435 -20.58 -5.56 27.62
CA GLY A 435 -20.20 -5.26 26.24
C GLY A 435 -19.69 -6.51 25.52
N LEU A 436 -19.98 -6.65 24.22
CA LEU A 436 -19.49 -7.78 23.44
C LEU A 436 -17.96 -7.71 23.31
N LEU A 437 -17.26 -8.78 23.64
CA LEU A 437 -15.81 -8.88 23.46
C LEU A 437 -15.50 -9.76 22.25
N VAL A 438 -14.68 -9.24 21.34
CA VAL A 438 -14.22 -9.95 20.15
C VAL A 438 -12.71 -9.81 19.95
N GLU A 439 -12.12 -10.78 19.27
CA GLU A 439 -10.76 -10.71 18.77
C GLU A 439 -10.78 -10.67 17.25
N THR A 440 -9.97 -9.81 16.65
CA THR A 440 -9.88 -9.64 15.20
C THR A 440 -8.45 -9.77 14.69
N ARG A 441 -8.34 -10.28 13.47
CA ARG A 441 -7.16 -10.24 12.61
C ARG A 441 -7.56 -9.58 11.31
N ASN A 442 -6.91 -8.47 10.97
CA ASN A 442 -7.25 -7.69 9.79
C ASN A 442 -6.16 -7.84 8.75
N LEU A 443 -6.44 -8.67 7.75
CA LEU A 443 -5.49 -8.96 6.69
C LEU A 443 -5.43 -7.75 5.77
N PHE A 444 -4.22 -7.21 5.59
CA PHE A 444 -3.96 -6.02 4.81
C PHE A 444 -2.60 -6.11 4.11
N PRO A 445 -2.45 -7.03 3.14
CA PRO A 445 -1.22 -7.23 2.40
C PRO A 445 -0.91 -6.02 1.51
N VAL A 446 -0.20 -5.03 2.04
CA VAL A 446 0.23 -3.81 1.35
C VAL A 446 1.69 -3.51 1.69
N GLY A 447 2.56 -3.51 0.68
CA GLY A 447 4.00 -3.41 0.90
C GLY A 447 4.50 -4.57 1.76
N ASP A 448 5.14 -4.25 2.89
CA ASP A 448 5.64 -5.23 3.86
C ASP A 448 4.62 -5.57 4.96
N ILE A 449 3.48 -4.88 5.00
CA ILE A 449 2.41 -5.15 5.96
C ILE A 449 1.61 -6.34 5.47
N THR A 450 1.37 -7.31 6.35
CA THR A 450 0.54 -8.51 6.04
C THR A 450 -0.79 -8.45 6.80
N GLU A 451 -0.75 -8.06 8.06
CA GLU A 451 -1.90 -7.74 8.90
C GLU A 451 -1.71 -6.37 9.54
N ASP A 452 -2.78 -5.60 9.61
CA ASP A 452 -2.79 -4.30 10.28
C ASP A 452 -3.01 -4.50 11.81
N PRO A 453 -2.20 -3.90 12.70
CA PRO A 453 -2.30 -4.14 14.14
C PRO A 453 -3.53 -3.53 14.80
N ALA A 454 -4.09 -2.44 14.27
CA ALA A 454 -5.35 -1.86 14.73
C ALA A 454 -6.06 -1.08 13.60
N THR A 455 -7.26 -1.51 13.22
CA THR A 455 -7.97 -0.94 12.06
C THR A 455 -9.32 -0.35 12.47
N GLY A 456 -9.35 0.98 12.64
CA GLY A 456 -10.57 1.67 13.06
C GLY A 456 -11.76 1.50 12.10
N SER A 457 -11.53 1.55 10.78
CA SER A 457 -12.62 1.39 9.79
C SER A 457 -13.21 -0.01 9.81
N ALA A 458 -12.37 -1.04 10.01
CA ALA A 458 -12.82 -2.43 10.13
C ALA A 458 -13.65 -2.62 11.41
N ALA A 459 -13.21 -2.05 12.53
CA ALA A 459 -13.94 -2.07 13.80
C ALA A 459 -15.31 -1.37 13.69
N ALA A 460 -15.36 -0.20 13.03
CA ALA A 460 -16.62 0.48 12.72
C ALA A 460 -17.54 -0.39 11.83
N SER A 461 -16.99 -0.99 10.78
CA SER A 461 -17.75 -1.86 9.87
C SER A 461 -18.28 -3.10 10.58
N LEU A 462 -17.52 -3.67 11.52
CA LEU A 462 -17.91 -4.81 12.35
C LEU A 462 -19.06 -4.43 13.30
N GLY A 463 -19.01 -3.25 13.92
CA GLY A 463 -20.11 -2.74 14.73
C GLY A 463 -21.40 -2.57 13.92
N GLY A 464 -21.30 -2.01 12.71
CA GLY A 464 -22.42 -1.88 11.78
C GLY A 464 -22.96 -3.23 11.30
N TYR A 465 -22.07 -4.19 11.06
CA TYR A 465 -22.40 -5.56 10.72
C TYR A 465 -23.19 -6.27 11.83
N LEU A 466 -22.71 -6.22 13.07
CA LEU A 466 -23.38 -6.82 14.22
C LEU A 466 -24.72 -6.15 14.51
N ARG A 467 -24.83 -4.82 14.33
CA ARG A 467 -26.11 -4.10 14.38
C ARG A 467 -27.09 -4.60 13.34
N ALA A 468 -26.66 -4.75 12.09
CA ALA A 468 -27.51 -5.19 10.98
C ALA A 468 -28.00 -6.63 11.13
N LEU A 469 -27.22 -7.49 11.81
CA LEU A 469 -27.62 -8.86 12.15
C LEU A 469 -28.55 -8.96 13.37
N GLY A 470 -28.67 -7.89 14.17
CA GLY A 470 -29.39 -7.93 15.45
C GLY A 470 -28.64 -8.68 16.56
N GLU A 471 -27.33 -8.89 16.39
CA GLU A 471 -26.46 -9.60 17.35
C GLU A 471 -26.10 -8.75 18.57
N VAL A 472 -26.25 -7.43 18.45
CA VAL A 472 -26.17 -6.46 19.55
C VAL A 472 -27.45 -5.64 19.59
N ALA A 473 -27.90 -5.26 20.77
CA ALA A 473 -29.08 -4.41 20.97
C ALA A 473 -28.64 -2.95 21.22
N PRO A 474 -28.76 -2.04 20.23
CA PRO A 474 -28.31 -0.67 20.40
C PRO A 474 -29.12 0.12 21.45
N PRO A 475 -28.52 1.08 22.18
CA PRO A 475 -27.10 1.40 22.15
C PRO A 475 -26.26 0.27 22.76
N ALA A 476 -25.22 -0.15 22.05
CA ALA A 476 -24.36 -1.24 22.47
C ALA A 476 -22.89 -0.83 22.38
N ARG A 477 -22.06 -1.45 23.22
CA ARG A 477 -20.61 -1.31 23.18
C ARG A 477 -19.97 -2.64 22.82
N ILE A 478 -18.99 -2.58 21.94
CA ILE A 478 -18.17 -3.72 21.53
C ILE A 478 -16.72 -3.37 21.82
N VAL A 479 -16.00 -4.29 22.43
CA VAL A 479 -14.56 -4.20 22.66
C VAL A 479 -13.87 -5.12 21.67
N VAL A 480 -13.03 -4.54 20.83
CA VAL A 480 -12.28 -5.24 19.78
C VAL A 480 -10.81 -5.33 20.19
N ARG A 481 -10.32 -6.54 20.39
CA ARG A 481 -8.88 -6.82 20.55
C ARG A 481 -8.29 -7.17 19.20
N GLN A 482 -7.18 -6.57 18.84
CA GLN A 482 -6.50 -6.78 17.55
C GLN A 482 -4.98 -6.80 17.71
N GLY A 483 -4.26 -7.33 16.72
CA GLY A 483 -2.83 -7.09 16.57
C GLY A 483 -1.91 -7.97 17.43
N GLN A 484 -2.45 -8.83 18.29
CA GLN A 484 -1.66 -9.79 19.07
C GLN A 484 -0.79 -10.69 18.17
N HIS A 485 -1.34 -11.12 17.03
CA HIS A 485 -0.67 -11.99 16.05
C HIS A 485 0.56 -11.34 15.38
N VAL A 486 0.58 -10.01 15.28
CA VAL A 486 1.71 -9.23 14.76
C VAL A 486 2.55 -8.60 15.88
N GLY A 487 2.37 -9.04 17.12
CA GLY A 487 3.13 -8.58 18.28
C GLY A 487 2.79 -7.16 18.75
N ARG A 488 1.68 -6.60 18.29
CA ARG A 488 1.24 -5.22 18.61
C ARG A 488 -0.19 -5.22 19.14
N PRO A 489 -0.40 -5.71 20.38
CA PRO A 489 -1.74 -5.83 20.96
C PRO A 489 -2.44 -4.46 21.04
N SER A 490 -3.65 -4.41 20.54
CA SER A 490 -4.42 -3.19 20.37
C SER A 490 -5.86 -3.38 20.87
N LEU A 491 -6.45 -2.29 21.34
CA LEU A 491 -7.81 -2.22 21.87
C LEU A 491 -8.56 -1.10 21.17
N LEU A 492 -9.68 -1.43 20.53
CA LEU A 492 -10.60 -0.47 19.95
C LEU A 492 -11.96 -0.62 20.63
N VAL A 493 -12.56 0.51 21.01
CA VAL A 493 -13.89 0.53 21.62
C VAL A 493 -14.88 1.11 20.64
N VAL A 494 -15.90 0.32 20.37
CA VAL A 494 -16.87 0.57 19.30
C VAL A 494 -18.23 0.79 19.94
N ASP A 495 -18.71 2.02 19.89
CA ASP A 495 -20.06 2.39 20.33
C ASP A 495 -21.01 2.33 19.13
N VAL A 496 -22.05 1.52 19.27
CA VAL A 496 -23.03 1.19 18.24
C VAL A 496 -24.36 1.89 18.58
N PRO A 497 -24.66 3.05 17.98
CA PRO A 497 -25.93 3.73 18.21
C PRO A 497 -27.09 3.03 17.46
N PRO A 498 -28.36 3.29 17.84
CA PRO A 498 -29.52 2.73 17.15
C PRO A 498 -29.62 3.10 15.66
N VAL A 499 -29.15 4.30 15.30
CA VAL A 499 -29.13 4.84 13.94
C VAL A 499 -27.87 5.65 13.74
N GLY A 500 -27.45 5.90 12.50
CA GLY A 500 -26.26 6.68 12.21
C GLY A 500 -24.99 5.83 12.11
N GLY A 501 -23.86 6.52 11.97
CA GLY A 501 -22.53 5.93 11.96
C GLY A 501 -22.15 5.20 13.24
N ILE A 502 -21.04 4.47 13.18
CA ILE A 502 -20.47 3.74 14.30
C ILE A 502 -19.29 4.55 14.86
N THR A 503 -19.25 4.73 16.17
CA THR A 503 -18.20 5.50 16.83
C THR A 503 -17.08 4.58 17.26
N VAL A 504 -15.85 4.91 16.90
CA VAL A 504 -14.64 4.18 17.31
C VAL A 504 -13.77 5.11 18.14
N THR A 505 -13.49 4.67 19.36
CA THR A 505 -12.72 5.40 20.36
C THR A 505 -11.37 4.71 20.56
N GLY A 506 -10.32 5.52 20.70
CA GLY A 506 -8.99 5.06 21.05
C GLY A 506 -8.17 6.13 21.76
N THR A 507 -7.03 5.71 22.29
CA THR A 507 -5.98 6.60 22.82
C THR A 507 -4.80 6.62 21.86
N ALA A 508 -3.90 7.58 22.04
CA ALA A 508 -2.58 7.55 21.43
C ALA A 508 -1.53 7.99 22.45
N ARG A 509 -0.31 7.48 22.31
CA ARG A 509 0.81 7.85 23.19
C ARG A 509 2.13 7.85 22.41
N PRO A 510 3.17 8.56 22.89
CA PRO A 510 4.51 8.49 22.31
C PRO A 510 5.05 7.06 22.24
N ILE A 511 5.85 6.81 21.20
CA ILE A 511 6.70 5.62 21.08
C ILE A 511 8.08 6.05 21.59
N ASP A 512 8.55 5.39 22.65
CA ASP A 512 9.88 5.61 23.25
C ASP A 512 11.03 5.13 22.36
#